data_AF-A0A920AH80-F1
#
_entry.id   AF-A0A920AH80-F1
#
_cell.length_a   1.000
_cell.length_b   1.000
_cell.length_c   1.000
_cell.angle_alpha   90.00
_cell.angle_beta   90.00
_cell.angle_gamma   90.00
#
_symmetry.space_group_name_H-M   'P 1'
#
loop_
_entity.id
_entity.type
_entity.pdbx_description
1 polymer ?
#
loop_
_entity_poly.entity_id
_entity_poly.type
_entity_poly.pdbx_seq_one_letter_code
_entity_poly.pdbx_strand_id
1 'polypeptide(L)'
;MELYSIELQYGRGIEAYTDTIELGGAEREVDILRIGRVALVYQSTDGAETGAWNKDSQSWEELSAGDYATAVRKGVRIAKKQATIELLNMPVSAPEAN
;
A
#
# COMPACT_ATOMS: atom_id res chain seq x y z
N MET A 1 0.74 -28.72 16.92
CA MET A 1 1.23 -28.43 15.55
C MET A 1 0.42 -27.26 15.00
N GLU A 2 0.69 -26.04 15.45
CA GLU A 2 -0.07 -24.82 15.11
C GLU A 2 0.84 -23.72 14.52
N LEU A 3 1.97 -24.09 13.91
CA LEU A 3 2.87 -23.12 13.26
C LEU A 3 2.79 -23.10 11.73
N TYR A 4 2.07 -24.02 11.10
CA TYR A 4 1.96 -24.07 9.64
C TYR A 4 0.71 -23.40 9.07
N SER A 5 -0.25 -23.00 9.92
CA SER A 5 -1.49 -22.35 9.51
C SER A 5 -1.39 -20.82 9.40
N ILE A 6 -0.28 -20.21 9.85
CA ILE A 6 -0.13 -18.75 9.85
C ILE A 6 0.45 -18.24 8.51
N GLU A 7 1.28 -19.03 7.82
CA GLU A 7 1.91 -18.60 6.55
C GLU A 7 0.94 -18.51 5.36
N LEU A 8 -0.20 -19.21 5.41
CA LEU A 8 -1.17 -19.23 4.31
C LEU A 8 -2.22 -18.11 4.37
N GLN A 9 -2.30 -17.32 5.45
CA GLN A 9 -3.26 -16.21 5.56
C GLN A 9 -2.71 -14.85 5.12
N TYR A 10 -1.38 -14.68 5.05
CA TYR A 10 -0.74 -13.42 4.64
C TYR A 10 -0.93 -13.05 3.16
N GLY A 11 -1.53 -13.94 2.35
CA GLY A 11 -1.82 -13.65 0.95
C GLY A 11 -3.05 -12.77 0.71
N ARG A 12 -3.92 -12.56 1.72
CA ARG A 12 -5.24 -11.91 1.58
C ARG A 12 -5.47 -10.73 2.52
N GLY A 13 -4.47 -10.31 3.29
CA GLY A 13 -4.57 -9.24 4.28
C GLY A 13 -4.18 -7.86 3.76
N ILE A 14 -4.63 -6.83 4.47
CA ILE A 14 -4.12 -5.47 4.35
C ILE A 14 -3.26 -5.20 5.59
N GLU A 15 -2.02 -4.79 5.39
CA GLU A 15 -1.05 -4.52 6.47
C GLU A 15 -0.52 -3.10 6.32
N ALA A 16 -0.28 -2.40 7.42
CA ALA A 16 0.41 -1.11 7.39
C ALA A 16 1.53 -1.05 8.43
N TYR A 17 2.63 -0.41 8.05
CA TYR A 17 3.80 -0.21 8.87
C TYR A 17 4.53 1.06 8.43
N THR A 18 5.37 1.62 9.29
CA THR A 18 6.20 2.78 8.97
C THR A 18 7.57 2.29 8.48
N ASP A 19 8.10 2.95 7.45
CA ASP A 19 9.41 2.64 6.87
C ASP A 19 10.07 3.92 6.33
N THR A 20 11.39 3.87 6.11
CA THR A 20 12.14 4.95 5.46
C THR A 20 12.46 4.54 4.03
N ILE A 21 12.01 5.34 3.06
CA ILE A 21 12.24 5.09 1.63
C ILE A 21 12.91 6.30 0.98
N GLU A 22 13.63 6.06 -0.12
CA GLU A 22 14.17 7.14 -0.94
C GLU A 22 13.11 7.65 -1.91
N LEU A 23 12.81 8.96 -1.84
CA LEU A 23 11.91 9.67 -2.75
C LEU A 23 12.62 10.91 -3.29
N GLY A 24 12.74 11.01 -4.62
CA GLY A 24 13.38 12.17 -5.26
C GLY A 24 14.84 12.39 -4.81
N GLY A 25 15.56 11.34 -4.42
CA GLY A 25 16.94 11.40 -3.94
C GLY A 25 17.11 11.81 -2.47
N ALA A 26 16.03 11.84 -1.68
CA ALA A 26 16.09 12.07 -0.25
C ALA A 26 15.36 10.95 0.52
N GLU A 27 15.93 10.55 1.66
CA GLU A 27 15.27 9.61 2.57
C GLU A 27 14.08 10.29 3.26
N ARG A 28 12.94 9.60 3.29
CA ARG A 28 11.71 10.07 3.92
C ARG A 28 11.04 8.93 4.67
N GLU A 29 10.63 9.20 5.90
CA GLU A 29 9.77 8.30 6.68
C GLU A 29 8.34 8.37 6.13
N VAL A 30 7.75 7.21 5.87
CA VAL A 30 6.43 7.05 5.25
C VAL A 30 5.64 5.93 5.93
N ASP A 31 4.32 5.99 5.80
CA ASP A 31 3.45 4.86 6.08
C ASP A 31 3.31 3.99 4.83
N ILE A 32 3.75 2.75 4.90
CA ILE A 32 3.55 1.73 3.87
C ILE A 32 2.25 0.99 4.14
N LEU A 33 1.46 0.80 3.08
CA LEU A 33 0.31 -0.10 3.03
C LEU A 33 0.59 -1.23 2.05
N ARG A 34 0.57 -2.46 2.56
CA ARG A 34 0.69 -3.69 1.78
C ARG A 34 -0.68 -4.32 1.60
N ILE A 35 -1.03 -4.61 0.35
CA ILE A 35 -2.28 -5.26 -0.01
C ILE A 35 -1.94 -6.65 -0.56
N GLY A 36 -1.89 -7.63 0.34
CA GLY A 36 -1.45 -8.99 0.06
C GLY A 36 -0.13 -9.04 -0.72
N ARG A 37 -0.19 -9.59 -1.95
CA ARG A 37 0.95 -9.67 -2.89
C ARG A 37 0.78 -8.77 -4.12
N VAL A 38 -0.31 -8.00 -4.17
CA VAL A 38 -0.74 -7.28 -5.37
C VAL A 38 -0.08 -5.92 -5.44
N ALA A 39 -0.13 -5.16 -4.33
CA ALA A 39 0.32 -3.78 -4.30
C ALA A 39 1.06 -3.43 -3.01
N LEU A 40 2.01 -2.52 -3.16
CA LEU A 40 2.64 -1.75 -2.09
C LEU A 40 2.43 -0.28 -2.44
N VAL A 41 1.94 0.49 -1.48
CA VAL A 41 1.75 1.94 -1.62
C VAL A 41 2.29 2.62 -0.37
N TYR A 42 2.78 3.84 -0.53
CA TYR A 42 3.24 4.67 0.58
C TYR A 42 2.39 5.92 0.71
N GLN A 43 2.39 6.49 1.91
CA GLN A 43 1.92 7.83 2.20
C GLN A 43 2.98 8.54 3.02
N SER A 44 3.32 9.79 2.67
CA SER A 44 4.12 10.62 3.57
C SER A 44 3.41 10.79 4.92
N THR A 45 4.17 11.00 6.00
CA THR A 45 3.62 11.15 7.36
C THR A 45 2.71 12.36 7.51
N ASP A 46 2.94 13.42 6.73
CA ASP A 46 2.06 14.60 6.61
C ASP A 46 0.84 14.36 5.68
N GLY A 47 0.80 13.21 5.02
CA GLY A 47 -0.22 12.80 4.06
C GLY A 47 -0.12 13.48 2.69
N ALA A 48 0.77 14.45 2.48
CA ALA A 48 0.83 15.27 1.27
C ALA A 48 1.12 14.46 0.00
N GLU A 49 1.96 13.43 0.10
CA GLU A 49 2.39 12.60 -1.01
C GLU A 49 1.88 11.17 -0.86
N THR A 50 1.66 10.52 -1.99
CA THR A 50 1.27 9.11 -2.05
C THR A 50 1.92 8.52 -3.29
N GLY A 51 2.42 7.31 -3.18
CA GLY A 51 2.95 6.59 -4.34
C GLY A 51 2.74 5.10 -4.26
N ALA A 52 3.06 4.40 -5.35
CA ALA A 52 3.01 2.96 -5.45
C ALA A 52 4.38 2.40 -5.80
N TRP A 53 4.65 1.18 -5.36
CA TRP A 53 5.80 0.44 -5.83
C TRP A 53 5.53 -0.07 -7.24
N ASN A 54 6.32 0.39 -8.20
CA ASN A 54 6.32 -0.16 -9.54
C ASN A 54 7.32 -1.32 -9.60
N LYS A 55 6.83 -2.51 -9.94
CA LYS A 55 7.63 -3.74 -10.00
C LYS A 55 8.54 -3.79 -11.22
N ASP A 56 8.18 -3.10 -12.29
CA ASP A 56 8.91 -3.09 -13.56
C ASP A 56 10.12 -2.15 -13.49
N SER A 57 9.93 -0.95 -12.95
CA SER A 57 11.01 0.01 -12.69
C SER A 57 11.76 -0.28 -11.37
N GLN A 58 11.20 -1.14 -10.51
CA GLN A 58 11.72 -1.44 -9.17
C GLN A 58 11.93 -0.17 -8.33
N SER A 59 10.97 0.77 -8.42
CA SER A 59 11.04 2.06 -7.74
C SER A 59 9.68 2.51 -7.24
N TRP A 60 9.71 3.44 -6.28
CA TRP A 60 8.53 4.18 -5.87
C TRP A 60 8.16 5.22 -6.91
N GLU A 61 6.90 5.21 -7.33
CA GLU A 61 6.35 6.18 -8.28
C GLU A 61 5.22 6.95 -7.60
N GLU A 62 5.30 8.28 -7.64
CA GLU A 62 4.28 9.15 -7.09
C GLU A 62 2.97 8.99 -7.87
N LEU A 63 1.88 8.78 -7.15
CA LEU A 63 0.54 8.73 -7.73
C LEU A 63 -0.03 10.14 -7.76
N SER A 64 -0.58 10.55 -8.90
CA SER A 64 -1.23 11.85 -9.04
C SER A 64 -2.27 12.08 -7.94
N ALA A 65 -2.25 13.27 -7.33
CA ALA A 65 -3.23 13.67 -6.33
C ALA A 65 -4.65 13.58 -6.90
N GLY A 66 -5.41 12.57 -6.48
CA GLY A 66 -6.73 12.22 -7.00
C GLY A 66 -7.35 11.06 -6.24
N ASP A 67 -8.18 10.25 -6.90
CA ASP A 67 -8.93 9.15 -6.27
C ASP A 67 -8.02 8.11 -5.58
N TYR A 68 -6.82 7.89 -6.12
CA TYR A 68 -5.84 6.96 -5.57
C TYR A 68 -5.31 7.39 -4.20
N ALA A 69 -4.93 8.67 -4.04
CA ALA A 69 -4.42 9.18 -2.77
C ALA A 69 -5.48 9.06 -1.64
N THR A 70 -6.75 9.27 -1.98
CA THR A 70 -7.86 9.12 -1.02
C THR A 70 -8.07 7.65 -0.60
N ALA A 71 -7.99 6.72 -1.57
CA ALA A 71 -8.09 5.30 -1.30
C ALA A 71 -6.94 4.78 -0.43
N VAL A 72 -5.70 5.21 -0.70
CA VAL A 72 -4.52 4.84 0.10
C VAL A 72 -4.64 5.37 1.53
N ARG A 73 -5.00 6.65 1.72
CA ARG A 73 -5.28 7.23 3.05
C ARG A 73 -6.32 6.43 3.83
N LYS A 74 -7.38 5.96 3.16
CA LYS A 74 -8.41 5.12 3.79
C LYS A 74 -7.85 3.74 4.16
N GLY A 75 -7.10 3.11 3.26
CA GLY A 75 -6.45 1.83 3.47
C GLY A 75 -5.46 1.83 4.64
N VAL A 76 -4.59 2.84 4.73
CA VAL A 76 -3.65 3.03 5.85
C VAL A 76 -4.39 3.13 7.19
N ARG A 77 -5.45 3.93 7.26
CA ARG A 77 -6.25 4.07 8.49
C ARG A 77 -6.98 2.78 8.88
N ILE A 78 -7.50 2.03 7.92
CA ILE A 78 -8.15 0.72 8.18
C ILE A 78 -7.11 -0.28 8.69
N ALA A 79 -5.94 -0.36 8.06
CA ALA A 79 -4.86 -1.26 8.44
C ALA A 79 -4.30 -0.94 9.84
N LYS A 80 -4.21 0.35 10.19
CA LYS A 80 -3.85 0.82 11.54
C LYS A 80 -4.96 0.61 12.58
N LYS A 81 -6.10 0.01 12.21
CA LYS A 81 -7.31 -0.15 13.05
C LYS A 81 -7.88 1.18 13.57
N GLN A 82 -7.60 2.28 12.87
CA GLN A 82 -8.07 3.63 13.20
C GLN A 82 -9.38 3.98 12.47
N ALA A 83 -9.87 3.11 11.59
CA ALA A 83 -11.17 3.20 10.94
C ALA A 83 -11.81 1.81 10.80
N THR A 84 -13.13 1.73 10.87
CA THR A 84 -13.89 0.49 10.68
C THR A 84 -13.90 0.09 9.20
N ILE A 85 -13.88 -1.22 8.89
CA ILE A 85 -13.87 -1.73 7.51
C ILE A 85 -15.15 -1.33 6.79
N GLU A 86 -15.08 -0.30 5.96
CA GLU A 86 -16.06 -0.04 4.89
C GLU A 86 -15.46 -0.53 3.56
N LEU A 87 -16.32 -1.10 2.71
CA LEU A 87 -15.98 -1.65 1.39
C LEU A 87 -15.03 -0.71 0.61
N LEU A 88 -13.80 -1.17 0.33
CA LEU A 88 -12.78 -0.44 -0.43
C LEU A 88 -12.87 -0.85 -1.90
N ASN A 89 -13.26 0.07 -2.79
CA ASN A 89 -13.09 -0.11 -4.23
C ASN A 89 -11.62 0.11 -4.58
N MET A 90 -10.88 -0.98 -4.76
CA MET A 90 -9.47 -0.95 -5.18
C MET A 90 -9.36 -1.24 -6.68
N PRO A 91 -8.59 -0.45 -7.45
CA PRO A 91 -8.28 -0.77 -8.83
C PRO A 91 -7.31 -1.95 -8.86
N VAL A 92 -7.68 -2.99 -9.60
CA VAL A 92 -6.80 -4.08 -9.99
C VAL A 92 -6.41 -3.84 -11.44
N SER A 93 -5.11 -3.83 -11.75
CA SER A 93 -4.67 -3.83 -13.15
C SER A 93 -5.12 -5.14 -13.78
N ALA A 94 -6.01 -5.06 -14.77
CA ALA A 94 -6.40 -6.22 -15.57
C ALA A 94 -5.17 -6.67 -16.40
N PRO A 95 -4.87 -7.97 -16.50
CA PRO A 95 -3.84 -8.44 -17.41
C PRO A 95 -4.28 -8.16 -18.85
N GLU A 96 -3.39 -7.57 -19.66
CA GLU A 96 -3.60 -7.43 -21.10
C GLU A 96 -3.67 -8.83 -21.73
N ALA A 97 -4.77 -9.10 -22.42
CA ALA A 97 -4.94 -10.31 -23.22
C ALA A 97 -4.14 -10.16 -24.53
N ASN A 98 -3.25 -11.11 -24.79
CA ASN A 98 -2.77 -11.40 -26.15
C ASN A 98 -3.73 -12.33 -26.87
#